data_AF-A0A940UFI1-F1
#
_entry.id   AF-A0A940UFI1-F1
#
_cell.length_a   1.000
_cell.length_b   1.000
_cell.length_c   1.000
_cell.angle_alpha   90.00
_cell.angle_beta   90.00
_cell.angle_gamma   90.00
#
_symmetry.space_group_name_H-M   'P 1'
#
loop_
_entity.id
_entity.type
_entity.pdbx_description
1 polymer ?
#
loop_
_entity_poly.entity_id
_entity_poly.type
_entity_poly.pdbx_seq_one_letter_code
_entity_poly.pdbx_strand_id
1 'polypeptide(L)'
;MTGARSLIAAFNELNRSENRTVAVFTPSLIGMFGSIGIFDSFLAEIDAAVISGQISASLKKRAANLIGTFIPQVADYNSIGDLSSCTVSADILQNISADSLANRRKGIEIILAALLLILREAGELPAQPAAASRG
;
A
#
# COMPACT_ATOMS: atom_id res chain seq x y z
N MET A 1 -13.62 -5.79 -7.93
CA MET A 1 -13.18 -5.59 -6.53
C MET A 1 -12.37 -6.79 -6.03
N THR A 2 -11.36 -7.23 -6.77
CA THR A 2 -10.54 -8.41 -6.42
C THR A 2 -9.03 -8.12 -6.42
N GLY A 3 -8.61 -6.91 -6.83
CA GLY A 3 -7.20 -6.54 -6.95
C GLY A 3 -6.55 -6.23 -5.60
N ALA A 4 -7.20 -5.41 -4.77
CA ALA A 4 -6.62 -4.96 -3.50
C ALA A 4 -6.23 -6.11 -2.56
N ARG A 5 -7.10 -7.12 -2.36
CA ARG A 5 -6.82 -8.25 -1.46
C ARG A 5 -5.61 -9.06 -1.91
N SER A 6 -5.51 -9.36 -3.21
CA SER A 6 -4.37 -10.09 -3.77
C SER A 6 -3.06 -9.31 -3.64
N LEU A 7 -3.09 -7.98 -3.83
CA LEU A 7 -1.92 -7.13 -3.64
C LEU A 7 -1.51 -7.03 -2.16
N ILE A 8 -2.46 -6.93 -1.23
CA ILE A 8 -2.18 -6.95 0.22
C ILE A 8 -1.53 -8.27 0.63
N ALA A 9 -2.05 -9.40 0.14
CA ALA A 9 -1.45 -10.70 0.39
C ALA A 9 0.01 -10.77 -0.14
N ALA A 10 0.26 -10.21 -1.32
CA ALA A 10 1.61 -10.12 -1.88
C ALA A 10 2.55 -9.21 -1.05
N PHE A 11 2.07 -8.10 -0.49
CA PHE A 11 2.83 -7.28 0.46
C PHE A 11 3.23 -8.05 1.72
N ASN A 12 2.28 -8.78 2.30
CA ASN A 12 2.54 -9.60 3.49
C ASN A 12 3.61 -10.67 3.21
N GLU A 13 3.54 -11.31 2.05
CA GLU A 13 4.54 -12.30 1.65
C GLU A 13 5.92 -11.67 1.41
N LEU A 14 5.96 -10.49 0.78
CA LEU A 14 7.18 -9.73 0.59
C LEU A 14 7.85 -9.37 1.94
N ASN A 15 7.07 -8.99 2.95
CA ASN A 15 7.56 -8.63 4.27
C ASN A 15 7.98 -9.85 5.13
N ARG A 16 7.59 -11.07 4.75
CA ARG A 16 8.11 -12.32 5.36
C ARG A 16 9.51 -12.69 4.84
N SER A 17 9.95 -12.11 3.72
CA SER A 17 11.26 -12.40 3.14
C SER A 17 12.32 -11.43 3.68
N GLU A 18 13.24 -11.93 4.51
CA GLU A 18 14.29 -11.11 5.17
C GLU A 18 15.10 -10.23 4.20
N ASN A 19 15.32 -10.68 2.97
CA ASN A 19 16.17 -10.01 1.99
C ASN A 19 15.41 -9.13 0.98
N ARG A 20 14.07 -9.12 1.01
CA ARG A 20 13.23 -8.46 -0.01
C ARG A 20 12.08 -7.63 0.55
N THR A 21 12.10 -7.34 1.85
CA THR A 21 11.03 -6.55 2.50
C THR A 21 10.82 -5.19 1.83
N VAL A 22 9.62 -4.61 2.01
CA VAL A 22 9.30 -3.25 1.53
C VAL A 22 10.31 -2.21 2.04
N ALA A 23 10.90 -2.42 3.22
CA ALA A 23 11.92 -1.53 3.79
C ALA A 23 13.22 -1.50 2.97
N VAL A 24 13.59 -2.59 2.28
CA VAL A 24 14.78 -2.64 1.42
C VAL A 24 14.62 -1.72 0.22
N PHE A 25 13.43 -1.74 -0.40
CA PHE A 25 13.12 -0.91 -1.56
C PHE A 25 12.83 0.53 -1.14
N THR A 26 11.94 0.72 -0.16
CA THR A 26 11.39 2.04 0.24
C THR A 26 11.52 2.30 1.74
N PRO A 27 12.74 2.56 2.26
CA PRO A 27 12.92 2.87 3.68
C PRO A 27 12.16 4.14 4.10
N SER A 28 12.03 5.13 3.21
CA SER A 28 11.26 6.36 3.50
C SER A 28 9.76 6.09 3.71
N LEU A 29 9.19 5.14 2.96
CA LEU A 29 7.80 4.71 3.14
C LEU A 29 7.62 4.08 4.52
N ILE A 30 8.51 3.15 4.89
CA ILE A 30 8.46 2.49 6.20
C ILE A 30 8.74 3.48 7.33
N GLY A 31 9.67 4.42 7.15
CA GLY A 31 9.97 5.47 8.12
C GLY A 31 8.75 6.33 8.47
N MET A 32 7.87 6.61 7.51
CA MET A 32 6.60 7.30 7.75
C MET A 32 5.62 6.47 8.59
N PHE A 33 5.58 5.14 8.39
CA PHE A 33 4.78 4.25 9.24
C PHE A 33 5.45 3.97 10.60
N GLY A 34 6.73 4.29 10.76
CA GLY A 34 7.53 4.06 11.96
C GLY A 34 8.09 2.64 12.06
N SER A 35 7.42 1.64 11.51
CA SER A 35 7.93 0.27 11.40
C SER A 35 7.17 -0.55 10.36
N ILE A 36 7.74 -1.71 9.97
CA ILE A 36 7.06 -2.69 9.12
C ILE A 36 5.79 -3.22 9.80
N GLY A 37 5.82 -3.47 11.12
CA GLY A 37 4.65 -3.96 11.84
C GLY A 37 3.47 -2.98 11.85
N ILE A 38 3.73 -1.68 11.91
CA ILE A 38 2.68 -0.66 11.80
C ILE A 38 2.13 -0.58 10.37
N PHE A 39 2.99 -0.76 9.36
CA PHE A 39 2.57 -0.85 7.96
C PHE A 39 1.69 -2.08 7.71
N ASP A 40 2.08 -3.26 8.21
CA ASP A 40 1.29 -4.49 8.09
C ASP A 40 -0.06 -4.38 8.81
N SER A 41 -0.08 -3.77 10.01
CA SER A 41 -1.32 -3.50 10.74
C SER A 41 -2.27 -2.61 9.95
N PHE A 42 -1.72 -1.57 9.31
CA PHE A 42 -2.50 -0.69 8.43
C PHE A 42 -3.04 -1.43 7.20
N LEU A 43 -2.25 -2.29 6.55
CA LEU A 43 -2.73 -3.12 5.46
C LEU A 43 -3.82 -4.09 5.90
N ALA A 44 -3.74 -4.64 7.11
CA ALA A 44 -4.77 -5.48 7.69
C ALA A 44 -6.09 -4.71 7.96
N GLU A 45 -6.01 -3.46 8.43
CA GLU A 45 -7.19 -2.59 8.55
C GLU A 45 -7.84 -2.34 7.18
N ILE A 46 -7.04 -2.11 6.14
CA ILE A 46 -7.55 -1.94 4.77
C ILE A 46 -8.17 -3.24 4.24
N ASP A 47 -7.54 -4.39 4.45
CA ASP A 47 -8.10 -5.70 4.03
C ASP A 47 -9.44 -5.96 4.73
N ALA A 48 -9.55 -5.68 6.03
CA ALA A 48 -10.80 -5.79 6.77
C ALA A 48 -11.90 -4.86 6.21
N ALA A 49 -11.53 -3.63 5.82
CA ALA A 49 -12.45 -2.70 5.17
C ALA A 49 -12.94 -3.24 3.81
N VAL A 50 -12.02 -3.76 3.00
CA VAL A 50 -12.34 -4.38 1.70
C VAL A 50 -13.23 -5.62 1.86
N ILE A 51 -12.97 -6.47 2.85
CA ILE A 51 -13.77 -7.67 3.14
C ILE A 51 -15.18 -7.30 3.60
N SER A 52 -15.30 -6.31 4.49
CA SER A 52 -16.60 -5.85 5.01
C SER A 52 -17.37 -4.97 4.00
N GLY A 53 -16.70 -4.49 2.95
CA GLY A 53 -17.27 -3.56 1.98
C GLY A 53 -17.51 -2.16 2.53
N GLN A 54 -16.92 -1.82 3.67
CA GLN A 54 -17.09 -0.53 4.34
C GLN A 54 -15.75 -0.04 4.89
N ILE A 55 -15.54 1.28 4.86
CA ILE A 55 -14.31 1.90 5.39
C ILE A 55 -14.64 2.93 6.46
N SER A 56 -13.88 2.96 7.54
CA SER A 56 -14.05 3.98 8.58
C SER A 56 -13.61 5.36 8.07
N ALA A 57 -14.20 6.43 8.59
CA ALA A 57 -13.85 7.79 8.18
C ALA A 57 -12.37 8.14 8.47
N SER A 58 -11.82 7.63 9.57
CA SER A 58 -10.41 7.80 9.94
C SER A 58 -9.48 7.09 8.95
N LEU A 59 -9.78 5.84 8.60
CA LEU A 59 -8.99 5.06 7.66
C LEU A 59 -9.07 5.66 6.24
N LYS A 60 -10.26 6.11 5.83
CA LYS A 60 -10.48 6.81 4.56
C LYS A 60 -9.67 8.10 4.47
N LYS A 61 -9.65 8.92 5.53
CA LYS A 61 -8.82 10.14 5.59
C LYS A 61 -7.33 9.81 5.51
N ARG A 62 -6.88 8.78 6.22
CA ARG A 62 -5.49 8.32 6.19
C ARG A 62 -5.09 7.84 4.78
N ALA A 63 -5.94 7.05 4.12
CA ALA A 63 -5.72 6.59 2.74
C ALA A 63 -5.64 7.77 1.77
N ALA A 64 -6.56 8.74 1.87
CA ALA A 64 -6.54 9.94 1.03
C ALA A 64 -5.25 10.77 1.20
N ASN A 65 -4.78 10.95 2.44
CA ASN A 65 -3.52 11.64 2.72
C ASN A 65 -2.31 10.90 2.14
N LEU A 66 -2.28 9.56 2.23
CA LEU A 66 -1.23 8.75 1.63
C LEU A 66 -1.18 8.92 0.11
N ILE A 67 -2.35 8.85 -0.54
CA ILE A 67 -2.50 9.04 -1.99
C ILE A 67 -2.06 10.44 -2.41
N GLY A 68 -2.53 11.48 -1.72
CA GLY A 68 -2.37 12.87 -2.15
C GLY A 68 -1.06 13.53 -1.74
N THR A 69 -0.31 12.95 -0.81
CA THR A 69 0.90 13.59 -0.26
C THR A 69 2.08 12.65 -0.24
N PHE A 70 1.98 11.55 0.49
CA PHE A 70 3.16 10.75 0.79
C PHE A 70 3.64 9.88 -0.37
N ILE A 71 2.73 9.20 -1.07
CA ILE A 71 3.10 8.39 -2.25
C ILE A 71 3.77 9.28 -3.32
N PRO A 72 3.23 10.45 -3.69
CA PRO A 72 3.92 11.40 -4.57
C PRO A 72 5.30 11.82 -4.07
N GLN A 73 5.43 12.18 -2.78
CA GLN A 73 6.73 12.60 -2.22
C GLN A 73 7.79 11.49 -2.30
N VAL A 74 7.41 10.24 -2.01
CA VAL A 74 8.34 9.10 -2.13
C VAL A 74 8.67 8.81 -3.60
N ALA A 75 7.70 8.96 -4.51
CA ALA A 75 7.95 8.82 -5.95
C ALA A 75 8.93 9.88 -6.45
N ASP A 76 8.69 11.16 -6.14
CA ASP A 76 9.54 12.29 -6.51
C ASP A 76 10.97 12.13 -5.98
N TYR A 77 11.12 11.75 -4.70
CA TYR A 77 12.42 11.49 -4.09
C TYR A 77 13.22 10.41 -4.84
N ASN A 78 12.54 9.42 -5.42
CA ASN A 78 13.16 8.34 -6.19
C ASN A 78 13.15 8.60 -7.71
N SER A 79 12.81 9.83 -8.13
CA SER A 79 12.67 10.24 -9.53
C SER A 79 11.69 9.36 -10.32
N ILE A 80 10.68 8.80 -9.68
CA ILE A 80 9.67 7.98 -10.34
C ILE A 80 8.63 8.91 -10.96
N GLY A 81 8.34 8.69 -12.24
CA GLY A 81 7.35 9.48 -12.97
C GLY A 81 5.93 9.07 -12.61
N ASP A 82 5.04 9.07 -13.60
CA ASP A 82 3.63 8.78 -13.39
C ASP A 82 3.37 7.32 -12.97
N LEU A 83 3.10 7.12 -11.68
CA LEU A 83 2.72 5.82 -11.09
C LEU A 83 1.44 5.25 -11.70
N SER A 84 0.55 6.07 -12.25
CA SER A 84 -0.73 5.59 -12.80
C SER A 84 -0.56 4.85 -14.14
N SER A 85 0.57 5.04 -14.81
CA SER A 85 0.96 4.27 -15.99
C SER A 85 1.51 2.87 -15.66
N CYS A 86 1.84 2.62 -14.39
CA CYS A 86 2.43 1.36 -13.95
C CYS A 86 1.34 0.31 -13.74
N THR A 87 1.30 -0.70 -14.61
CA THR A 87 0.43 -1.86 -14.42
C THR A 87 1.09 -2.84 -13.44
N VAL A 88 0.42 -3.12 -12.31
CA VAL A 88 0.94 -4.02 -11.27
C VAL A 88 -0.06 -5.13 -10.98
N SER A 89 0.45 -6.36 -10.92
CA SER A 89 -0.28 -7.55 -10.46
C SER A 89 0.35 -8.10 -9.18
N ALA A 90 -0.37 -8.97 -8.47
CA ALA A 90 0.16 -9.67 -7.31
C ALA A 90 1.41 -10.49 -7.66
N ASP A 91 1.41 -11.16 -8.82
CA ASP A 91 2.56 -11.95 -9.29
C ASP A 91 3.81 -11.07 -9.51
N ILE A 92 3.64 -9.87 -10.09
CA ILE A 92 4.74 -8.92 -10.27
C ILE A 92 5.30 -8.52 -8.90
N LEU A 93 4.43 -8.20 -7.94
CA LEU A 93 4.84 -7.77 -6.61
C LEU A 93 5.54 -8.88 -5.82
N GLN A 94 5.10 -10.14 -5.93
CA GLN A 94 5.72 -11.30 -5.26
C GLN A 94 7.12 -11.64 -5.79
N ASN A 95 7.38 -11.30 -7.06
CA ASN A 95 8.63 -11.65 -7.74
C ASN A 95 9.67 -10.51 -7.77
N ILE A 96 9.41 -9.36 -7.13
CA ILE A 96 10.42 -8.30 -7.05
C ILE A 96 11.64 -8.76 -6.24
N SER A 97 12.85 -8.38 -6.67
CA SER A 97 14.11 -8.71 -5.99
C SER A 97 15.04 -7.51 -5.87
N ALA A 98 15.73 -7.42 -4.72
CA ALA A 98 16.71 -6.39 -4.42
C ALA A 98 18.10 -6.71 -5.00
N ASP A 99 18.36 -7.95 -5.42
CA ASP A 99 19.68 -8.43 -5.87
C ASP A 99 20.14 -7.78 -7.17
N SER A 100 19.24 -7.09 -7.87
CA SER A 100 19.59 -6.24 -9.01
C SER A 100 19.35 -4.78 -8.63
N LEU A 101 20.41 -4.06 -8.29
CA LEU A 101 20.36 -2.63 -7.97
C LEU A 101 19.73 -1.79 -9.09
N ALA A 102 19.89 -2.20 -10.35
CA ALA A 102 19.22 -1.60 -11.51
C ALA A 102 17.68 -1.66 -11.41
N ASN A 103 17.16 -2.67 -10.70
CA ASN A 103 15.73 -2.88 -10.51
C ASN A 103 15.22 -2.32 -9.17
N ARG A 104 16.07 -1.70 -8.33
CA ARG A 104 15.61 -1.10 -7.07
C ARG A 104 14.58 -0.01 -7.32
N ARG A 105 14.84 0.94 -8.24
CA ARG A 105 13.88 1.99 -8.62
C ARG A 105 12.59 1.38 -9.20
N LYS A 106 12.70 0.32 -10.01
CA LYS A 106 11.53 -0.38 -10.55
C LYS A 106 10.72 -1.09 -9.47
N GLY A 107 11.39 -1.68 -8.48
CA GLY A 107 10.75 -2.28 -7.31
C GLY A 107 10.00 -1.24 -6.47
N ILE A 108 10.59 -0.06 -6.27
CA ILE A 108 9.92 1.08 -5.61
C ILE A 108 8.68 1.48 -6.41
N GLU A 109 8.80 1.64 -7.73
CA GLU A 109 7.68 1.99 -8.60
C GLU A 109 6.53 0.97 -8.48
N ILE A 110 6.83 -0.33 -8.55
CA ILE A 110 5.87 -1.43 -8.39
C ILE A 110 5.18 -1.36 -7.01
N ILE A 111 5.97 -1.19 -5.94
CA ILE A 111 5.45 -1.08 -4.56
C ILE A 111 4.51 0.14 -4.43
N LEU A 112 4.93 1.31 -4.89
CA LEU A 112 4.13 2.54 -4.77
C LEU A 112 2.86 2.47 -5.62
N ALA A 113 2.94 1.92 -6.83
CA ALA A 113 1.79 1.74 -7.71
C ALA A 113 0.79 0.70 -7.13
N ALA A 114 1.27 -0.42 -6.58
CA ALA A 114 0.42 -1.39 -5.90
C ALA A 114 -0.30 -0.76 -4.69
N LEU A 115 0.42 -0.02 -3.86
CA LEU A 115 -0.16 0.67 -2.71
C LEU A 115 -1.22 1.71 -3.15
N LEU A 116 -0.93 2.47 -4.20
CA LEU A 116 -1.87 3.45 -4.76
C LEU A 116 -3.18 2.78 -5.22
N LEU A 117 -3.10 1.63 -5.88
CA LEU A 117 -4.26 0.85 -6.32
C LEU A 117 -5.09 0.34 -5.12
N ILE A 118 -4.43 -0.28 -4.13
CA ILE A 118 -5.09 -0.74 -2.90
C ILE A 118 -5.87 0.40 -2.24
N LEU A 119 -5.23 1.56 -2.06
CA LEU A 119 -5.83 2.69 -1.35
C LEU A 119 -6.97 3.33 -2.14
N ARG A 120 -6.90 3.37 -3.47
CA ARG A 120 -8.00 3.86 -4.32
C ARG A 120 -9.21 2.95 -4.23
N GLU A 121 -9.02 1.64 -4.40
CA GLU A 121 -10.10 0.65 -4.25
C GLU A 121 -10.75 0.74 -2.86
N ALA A 122 -9.95 0.85 -1.80
CA ALA A 122 -10.47 1.02 -0.44
C ALA A 122 -11.18 2.38 -0.23
N GLY A 123 -10.70 3.44 -0.88
CA GLY A 123 -11.28 4.79 -0.80
C GLY A 123 -12.64 4.93 -1.48
N GLU A 124 -12.94 4.06 -2.45
CA GLU A 124 -14.25 3.98 -3.11
C GLU A 124 -15.32 3.32 -2.23
N LEU A 125 -14.93 2.65 -1.15
CA LEU A 125 -15.88 2.02 -0.24
C LEU A 125 -16.77 3.06 0.47
N PRO A 126 -18.05 2.71 0.72
CA PRO A 126 -18.94 3.53 1.53
C PRO A 126 -18.39 3.68 2.95
N ALA A 127 -18.63 4.84 3.55
CA ALA A 127 -18.25 5.08 4.94
C ALA A 127 -19.07 4.18 5.87
N GLN A 128 -18.40 3.58 6.86
CA GLN A 128 -19.07 2.82 7.90
C GLN A 128 -20.04 3.74 8.64
N PRO A 129 -21.32 3.34 8.84
CA PRO A 129 -22.27 4.14 9.59
C PRO A 129 -21.73 4.38 10.99
N ALA A 130 -21.77 5.64 11.45
CA ALA A 130 -21.44 5.96 12.83
C ALA A 130 -22.35 5.11 13.73
N ALA A 131 -21.76 4.27 14.59
CA ALA A 131 -22.52 3.45 15.51
C ALA A 131 -23.47 4.37 16.30
N ALA A 132 -24.77 4.22 16.08
CA ALA A 132 -25.77 4.97 16.82
C ALA A 132 -25.65 4.56 18.30
N SER A 133 -25.02 5.41 19.11
CA SER A 133 -25.07 5.30 20.57
C SER A 133 -26.54 5.40 20.97
N ARG A 134 -27.18 4.26 21.22
CA ARG A 134 -28.47 4.21 21.87
C ARG A 134 -28.24 4.63 23.33
N GLY A 135 -28.71 5.83 23.66
CA GLY A 135 -28.83 6.32 25.03
C GLY A 135 -29.94 5.62 25.80
#